data_AF-A0A7C8AHX4-F1
#
_entry.id   AF-A0A7C8AHX4-F1
#
_cell.length_a   1.000
_cell.length_b   1.000
_cell.length_c   1.000
_cell.angle_alpha   90.00
_cell.angle_beta   90.00
_cell.angle_gamma   90.00
#
_symmetry.space_group_name_H-M   'P 1'
#
loop_
_entity.id
_entity.type
_entity.pdbx_description
1 polymer ?
#
loop_
_entity_poly.entity_id
_entity_poly.type
_entity_poly.pdbx_seq_one_letter_code
_entity_poly.pdbx_strand_id
1 'polypeptide(L)'
;MRIAVTSTGPTLDNNVEARFGRCAYFLIIDTDTMDFEAIENPNTALGGGAGIQSAQLMSEKGVTTVLTGNCGPNAFSVFGEAGIQVVVGVSGNIRNAVNQFNAGRFSSADGPNVQSHFGVASAQQPEQVPSSGSVNPAMGNTPMGMGRGGGRGGGRGGGMGGRGMGRGMGMGRASAMSGSPASPGVFQPSNVPTGAEQELDQLKQQAEILKQQKQEIEKRISELESGRKAAAFVQTDKCNGCGICTDVCPAGAISIDKYAVVNPRLCTACAVCVSECPNAAITITQQKIGS
;
A
#
# COMPACT_ATOMS: atom_id res chain seq x y z
N MET A 1 16.77 0.12 -24.45
CA MET A 1 15.56 0.84 -23.94
C MET A 1 15.91 1.50 -22.61
N ARG A 2 15.38 2.69 -22.27
CA ARG A 2 15.77 3.41 -21.05
C ARG A 2 14.82 3.19 -19.87
N ILE A 3 15.34 2.63 -18.80
CA ILE A 3 14.61 2.39 -17.55
C ILE A 3 15.22 3.20 -16.40
N ALA A 4 14.42 3.60 -15.44
CA ALA A 4 14.89 4.15 -14.16
C ALA A 4 14.75 3.10 -13.06
N VAL A 5 15.75 2.98 -12.20
CA VAL A 5 15.70 2.15 -10.98
C VAL A 5 15.94 3.02 -9.76
N THR A 6 15.06 2.94 -8.76
CA THR A 6 15.29 3.60 -7.47
C THR A 6 16.43 2.90 -6.74
N SER A 7 17.39 3.64 -6.21
CA SER A 7 18.61 3.07 -5.64
C SER A 7 18.98 3.72 -4.32
N THR A 8 19.53 2.91 -3.42
CA THR A 8 20.16 3.39 -2.18
C THR A 8 21.55 4.00 -2.39
N GLY A 9 22.12 3.90 -3.59
CA GLY A 9 23.44 4.46 -3.92
C GLY A 9 23.68 4.63 -5.44
N PRO A 10 24.84 5.16 -5.85
CA PRO A 10 25.07 5.55 -7.24
C PRO A 10 25.55 4.41 -8.15
N THR A 11 25.52 3.15 -7.72
CA THR A 11 26.09 2.02 -8.50
C THR A 11 25.08 0.88 -8.70
N LEU A 12 25.29 0.07 -9.74
CA LEU A 12 24.47 -1.12 -10.04
C LEU A 12 24.54 -2.22 -8.97
N ASP A 13 25.54 -2.17 -8.08
CA ASP A 13 25.72 -3.15 -7.01
C ASP A 13 24.93 -2.77 -5.75
N ASN A 14 24.38 -1.55 -5.70
CA ASN A 14 23.47 -1.12 -4.66
C ASN A 14 22.11 -1.82 -4.78
N ASN A 15 21.30 -1.65 -3.73
CA ASN A 15 19.97 -2.23 -3.66
C ASN A 15 18.91 -1.25 -4.13
N VAL A 16 17.84 -1.82 -4.64
CA VAL A 16 16.63 -1.08 -5.03
C VAL A 16 16.04 -0.42 -3.79
N GLU A 17 15.78 0.88 -3.86
CA GLU A 17 15.19 1.59 -2.73
C GLU A 17 13.66 1.43 -2.70
N ALA A 18 13.13 1.22 -1.49
CA ALA A 18 11.72 0.95 -1.27
C ALA A 18 10.81 2.15 -1.54
N ARG A 19 11.32 3.39 -1.56
CA ARG A 19 10.48 4.60 -1.68
C ARG A 19 10.84 5.34 -2.96
N PHE A 20 9.92 5.44 -3.90
CA PHE A 20 10.17 6.17 -5.15
C PHE A 20 10.51 7.65 -4.93
N GLY A 21 9.57 8.43 -4.36
CA GLY A 21 9.70 9.88 -4.31
C GLY A 21 10.81 10.42 -3.42
N ARG A 22 11.40 9.57 -2.57
CA ARG A 22 12.47 9.93 -1.63
C ARG A 22 13.66 8.99 -1.69
N CYS A 23 13.83 8.28 -2.81
CA CYS A 23 15.03 7.49 -2.97
C CYS A 23 16.27 8.40 -3.02
N ALA A 24 17.42 7.87 -2.63
CA ALA A 24 18.67 8.62 -2.67
C ALA A 24 19.11 8.88 -4.11
N TYR A 25 19.01 7.87 -4.98
CA TYR A 25 19.45 7.94 -6.38
C TYR A 25 18.44 7.31 -7.34
N PHE A 26 18.38 7.85 -8.55
CA PHE A 26 17.80 7.21 -9.73
C PHE A 26 18.93 6.74 -10.64
N LEU A 27 18.97 5.44 -10.95
CA LEU A 27 19.85 4.90 -11.97
C LEU A 27 19.09 4.81 -13.28
N ILE A 28 19.49 5.59 -14.28
CA ILE A 28 18.94 5.56 -15.63
C ILE A 28 19.79 4.57 -16.43
N ILE A 29 19.22 3.42 -16.77
CA ILE A 29 19.94 2.29 -17.35
C ILE A 29 19.42 2.04 -18.75
N ASP A 30 20.33 1.84 -19.70
CA ASP A 30 19.98 1.26 -21.00
C ASP A 30 19.97 -0.27 -20.87
N THR A 31 18.81 -0.89 -21.07
CA THR A 31 18.63 -2.34 -20.96
C THR A 31 19.42 -3.14 -21.98
N ASP A 32 19.81 -2.52 -23.09
CA ASP A 32 20.44 -3.22 -24.21
C ASP A 32 21.96 -3.30 -24.02
N THR A 33 22.57 -2.24 -23.46
CA THR A 33 24.02 -2.17 -23.22
C THR A 33 24.43 -2.32 -21.76
N MET A 34 23.49 -2.19 -20.82
CA MET A 34 23.74 -2.06 -19.37
C MET A 34 24.52 -0.80 -18.96
N ASP A 35 24.68 0.17 -19.87
CA ASP A 35 25.21 1.48 -19.53
C ASP A 35 24.23 2.22 -18.62
N PHE A 36 24.75 3.01 -17.67
CA PHE A 36 23.91 3.73 -16.72
C PHE A 36 24.43 5.12 -16.36
N GLU A 37 23.50 6.01 -16.04
CA GLU A 37 23.73 7.32 -15.44
C GLU A 37 23.12 7.31 -14.03
N ALA A 38 23.90 7.69 -13.02
CA ALA A 38 23.42 7.85 -11.65
C ALA A 38 23.05 9.30 -11.38
N ILE A 39 21.80 9.53 -10.98
CA ILE A 39 21.26 10.86 -10.68
C ILE A 39 20.89 10.89 -9.20
N GLU A 40 21.50 11.80 -8.43
CA GLU A 40 21.09 12.06 -7.05
C GLU A 40 19.72 12.74 -7.02
N ASN A 41 18.84 12.31 -6.13
CA ASN A 41 17.48 12.85 -6.07
C ASN A 41 17.42 14.14 -5.23
N PRO A 42 17.19 15.31 -5.84
CA PRO A 42 17.12 16.59 -5.12
C PRO A 42 15.87 16.69 -4.24
N ASN A 43 14.89 15.81 -4.44
CA ASN A 43 13.55 15.91 -3.84
C ASN A 43 13.41 15.15 -2.52
N THR A 44 14.48 14.51 -2.04
CA THR A 44 14.49 13.67 -0.83
C THR A 44 14.00 14.40 0.42
N ALA A 45 14.36 15.68 0.57
CA ALA A 45 14.06 16.51 1.75
C ALA A 45 12.74 17.29 1.66
N LEU A 46 11.97 17.17 0.57
CA LEU A 46 10.74 17.93 0.40
C LEU A 46 9.66 17.49 1.43
N GLY A 47 9.06 18.49 2.09
CA GLY A 47 7.96 18.30 3.03
C GLY A 47 6.70 17.72 2.39
N GLY A 48 6.53 17.92 1.08
CA GLY A 48 5.45 17.37 0.27
C GLY A 48 5.78 17.42 -1.22
N GLY A 49 5.11 16.60 -2.03
CA GLY A 49 5.29 16.61 -3.49
C GLY A 49 6.56 15.94 -4.02
N ALA A 50 7.39 15.34 -3.17
CA ALA A 50 8.63 14.67 -3.56
C ALA A 50 8.44 13.64 -4.69
N GLY A 51 7.35 12.86 -4.63
CA GLY A 51 6.99 11.91 -5.68
C GLY A 51 6.59 12.56 -7.01
N ILE A 52 5.91 13.70 -6.99
CA ILE A 52 5.50 14.41 -8.22
C ILE A 52 6.74 14.96 -8.93
N GLN A 53 7.59 15.68 -8.20
CA GLN A 53 8.81 16.26 -8.78
C GLN A 53 9.79 15.17 -9.25
N SER A 54 9.91 14.08 -8.51
CA SER A 54 10.73 12.94 -8.94
C SER A 54 10.17 12.28 -10.20
N ALA A 55 8.86 12.15 -10.34
CA ALA A 55 8.24 11.58 -11.54
C ALA A 55 8.40 12.51 -12.76
N GLN A 56 8.31 13.83 -12.57
CA GLN A 56 8.61 14.82 -13.61
C GLN A 56 10.07 14.72 -14.10
N LEU A 57 11.02 14.62 -13.17
CA LEU A 57 12.44 14.41 -13.49
C LEU A 57 12.66 13.15 -14.36
N MET A 58 11.94 12.06 -14.06
CA MET A 58 12.02 10.83 -14.86
C MET A 58 11.44 11.02 -16.26
N SER A 59 10.35 11.78 -16.39
CA SER A 59 9.77 12.14 -17.69
C SER A 59 10.73 12.97 -18.54
N GLU A 60 11.39 13.97 -17.94
CA GLU A 60 12.41 14.79 -18.60
C GLU A 60 13.62 13.96 -19.07
N LYS A 61 13.99 12.93 -18.31
CA LYS A 61 15.06 11.98 -18.67
C LYS A 61 14.64 10.97 -19.75
N GLY A 62 13.37 10.97 -20.16
CA GLY A 62 12.86 10.14 -21.26
C GLY A 62 12.89 8.65 -20.96
N VAL A 63 12.68 8.25 -19.70
CA VAL A 63 12.59 6.83 -19.35
C VAL A 63 11.22 6.27 -19.71
N THR A 64 11.18 5.04 -20.19
CA THR A 64 9.94 4.34 -20.57
C THR A 64 9.37 3.52 -19.42
N THR A 65 10.21 3.12 -18.47
CA THR A 65 9.81 2.27 -17.34
C THR A 65 10.55 2.63 -16.06
N VAL A 66 9.88 2.59 -14.93
CA VAL A 66 10.44 2.83 -13.59
C VAL A 66 10.30 1.57 -12.74
N LEU A 67 11.40 1.06 -12.21
CA LEU A 67 11.46 -0.04 -11.25
C LEU A 67 11.65 0.54 -9.85
N THR A 68 10.71 0.28 -8.95
CA THR A 68 10.76 0.76 -7.57
C THR A 68 10.17 -0.27 -6.60
N GLY A 69 10.51 -0.17 -5.32
CA GLY A 69 9.79 -0.93 -4.29
C GLY A 69 8.36 -0.43 -4.12
N ASN A 70 8.18 0.86 -3.87
CA ASN A 70 6.85 1.45 -3.69
C ASN A 70 6.68 2.76 -4.48
N CYS A 71 5.45 2.95 -4.99
CA CYS A 71 5.01 4.14 -5.67
C CYS A 71 3.65 4.61 -5.10
N GLY A 72 3.60 5.86 -4.66
CA GLY A 72 2.37 6.48 -4.17
C GLY A 72 1.49 7.03 -5.30
N PRO A 73 0.22 7.38 -5.02
CA PRO A 73 -0.76 7.77 -6.03
C PRO A 73 -0.34 9.01 -6.84
N ASN A 74 0.24 10.01 -6.18
CA ASN A 74 0.65 11.26 -6.83
C ASN A 74 1.79 11.07 -7.85
N ALA A 75 2.70 10.13 -7.61
CA ALA A 75 3.76 9.82 -8.58
C ALA A 75 3.19 8.98 -9.73
N PHE A 76 2.32 8.02 -9.39
CA PHE A 76 1.69 7.12 -10.35
C PHE A 76 0.83 7.89 -11.39
N SER A 77 0.12 8.94 -10.97
CA SER A 77 -0.64 9.79 -11.90
C SER A 77 0.26 10.49 -12.91
N VAL A 78 1.39 11.06 -12.47
CA VAL A 78 2.37 11.72 -13.35
C VAL A 78 2.95 10.74 -14.36
N PHE A 79 3.25 9.51 -13.92
CA PHE A 79 3.72 8.46 -14.83
C PHE A 79 2.68 8.06 -15.86
N GLY A 80 1.40 7.92 -15.45
CA GLY A 80 0.31 7.64 -16.38
C GLY A 80 0.14 8.72 -17.45
N GLU A 81 0.23 10.00 -17.07
CA GLU A 81 0.16 11.14 -18.01
C GLU A 81 1.37 11.18 -18.96
N ALA A 82 2.56 10.82 -18.47
CA ALA A 82 3.78 10.77 -19.26
C ALA A 82 3.92 9.51 -20.13
N GLY A 83 3.00 8.54 -20.01
CA GLY A 83 3.08 7.25 -20.70
C GLY A 83 4.22 6.35 -20.19
N ILE A 84 4.69 6.57 -18.96
CA ILE A 84 5.78 5.84 -18.33
C ILE A 84 5.20 4.66 -17.55
N GLN A 85 5.72 3.47 -17.81
CA GLN A 85 5.30 2.27 -17.09
C GLN A 85 5.96 2.21 -15.71
N VAL A 86 5.24 1.77 -14.69
CA VAL A 86 5.77 1.63 -13.33
C VAL A 86 5.70 0.17 -12.93
N VAL A 87 6.81 -0.36 -12.42
CA VAL A 87 6.89 -1.69 -11.81
C VAL A 87 7.17 -1.48 -10.33
N VAL A 88 6.25 -1.98 -9.50
CA VAL A 88 6.32 -1.89 -8.03
C VAL A 88 6.66 -3.26 -7.42
N GLY A 89 7.07 -3.26 -6.15
CA GLY A 89 7.44 -4.49 -5.44
C GLY A 89 8.86 -5.00 -5.77
N VAL A 90 9.66 -4.19 -6.47
CA VAL A 90 11.04 -4.54 -6.81
C VAL A 90 11.92 -4.36 -5.57
N SER A 91 12.74 -5.37 -5.28
CA SER A 91 13.66 -5.35 -4.14
C SER A 91 14.94 -6.14 -4.44
N GLY A 92 15.95 -5.97 -3.59
CA GLY A 92 17.26 -6.61 -3.76
C GLY A 92 18.20 -5.83 -4.65
N ASN A 93 19.21 -6.51 -5.19
CA ASN A 93 20.27 -5.90 -5.98
C ASN A 93 19.77 -5.39 -7.35
N ILE A 94 20.25 -4.22 -7.78
CA ILE A 94 19.77 -3.54 -8.99
C ILE A 94 20.13 -4.29 -10.26
N ARG A 95 21.37 -4.77 -10.39
CA ARG A 95 21.78 -5.57 -11.56
C ARG A 95 20.87 -6.78 -11.73
N ASN A 96 20.54 -7.46 -10.64
CA ASN A 96 19.61 -8.59 -10.67
C ASN A 96 18.17 -8.16 -11.03
N ALA A 97 17.70 -7.02 -10.54
CA ALA A 97 16.39 -6.49 -10.90
C ALA A 97 16.31 -6.17 -12.41
N VAL A 98 17.32 -5.53 -12.98
CA VAL A 98 17.36 -5.23 -14.43
C VAL A 98 17.38 -6.52 -15.25
N ASN A 99 18.16 -7.53 -14.85
CA ASN A 99 18.19 -8.82 -15.53
C ASN A 99 16.83 -9.53 -15.49
N GLN A 100 16.12 -9.48 -14.35
CA GLN A 100 14.79 -10.06 -14.21
C GLN A 100 13.75 -9.31 -15.04
N PHE A 101 13.88 -7.99 -15.16
CA PHE A 101 13.05 -7.17 -16.02
C PHE A 101 13.24 -7.53 -17.49
N ASN A 102 14.48 -7.63 -17.96
CA ASN A 102 14.79 -8.08 -19.33
C ASN A 102 14.29 -9.51 -19.61
N ALA A 103 14.24 -10.36 -18.58
CA ALA A 103 13.68 -11.71 -18.67
C ALA A 103 12.13 -11.76 -18.61
N GLY A 104 11.45 -10.60 -18.56
CA GLY A 104 9.99 -10.51 -18.54
C GLY A 104 9.34 -11.00 -17.24
N ARG A 105 10.07 -11.04 -16.12
CA ARG A 105 9.55 -11.53 -14.83
C ARG A 105 8.73 -10.52 -14.04
N PHE A 106 8.73 -9.26 -14.45
CA PHE A 106 7.94 -8.22 -13.81
C PHE A 106 6.74 -7.85 -14.65
N SER A 107 5.60 -7.67 -13.97
CA SER A 107 4.40 -7.08 -14.56
C SER A 107 4.34 -5.60 -14.21
N SER A 108 3.98 -4.78 -15.18
CA SER A 108 3.66 -3.37 -14.95
C SER A 108 2.51 -3.26 -13.94
N ALA A 109 2.60 -2.31 -13.02
CA ALA A 109 1.61 -2.08 -12.00
C ALA A 109 0.38 -1.41 -12.60
N ASP A 110 -0.82 -1.90 -12.25
CA ASP A 110 -2.10 -1.30 -12.64
C ASP A 110 -2.52 -0.12 -11.73
N GLY A 111 -1.77 0.12 -10.64
CA GLY A 111 -2.04 1.18 -9.67
C GLY A 111 -0.94 1.36 -8.62
N PRO A 112 -1.00 2.42 -7.80
CA PRO A 112 -0.05 2.66 -6.70
C PRO A 112 -0.18 1.58 -5.61
N ASN A 113 0.95 1.22 -4.98
CA ASN A 113 0.99 0.17 -3.95
C ASN A 113 1.10 0.70 -2.51
N VAL A 114 1.16 2.02 -2.32
CA VAL A 114 1.16 2.68 -0.99
C VAL A 114 0.19 3.85 -0.95
N GLN A 115 -0.35 4.12 0.24
CA GLN A 115 -1.23 5.27 0.49
C GLN A 115 -0.47 6.61 0.38
N SER A 116 -1.20 7.69 0.15
CA SER A 116 -0.67 9.06 0.23
C SER A 116 0.05 9.26 1.58
N HIS A 117 1.24 9.87 1.55
CA HIS A 117 2.09 10.14 2.74
C HIS A 117 2.89 8.95 3.31
N PHE A 118 3.09 7.87 2.56
CA PHE A 118 3.99 6.78 2.98
C PHE A 118 5.42 7.29 3.28
N GLY A 119 5.88 7.14 4.53
CA GLY A 119 7.24 7.46 4.96
C GLY A 119 7.48 8.90 5.47
N VAL A 120 6.44 9.69 5.75
CA VAL A 120 6.55 10.81 6.71
C VAL A 120 6.22 10.30 8.11
N ALA A 121 7.12 10.49 9.08
CA ALA A 121 6.83 10.18 10.48
C ALA A 121 5.79 11.20 10.99
N SER A 122 4.61 10.71 11.38
CA SER A 122 3.57 11.52 11.99
C SER A 122 4.02 11.97 13.38
N ALA A 123 4.28 13.27 13.56
CA ALA A 123 4.23 13.88 14.87
C ALA A 123 2.78 13.78 15.40
N GLN A 124 2.67 13.21 16.60
CA GLN A 124 1.52 13.11 17.51
C GLN A 124 0.24 13.87 17.11
N GLN A 125 -0.84 13.12 16.89
CA GLN A 125 -2.21 13.63 16.97
C GLN A 125 -2.54 13.92 18.46
N PRO A 126 -3.10 15.08 18.82
CA PRO A 126 -3.81 15.23 20.09
C PRO A 126 -5.15 14.51 20.00
N GLU A 127 -5.41 13.64 20.97
CA GLU A 127 -6.66 12.89 21.14
C GLU A 127 -7.89 13.82 21.16
N GLN A 128 -8.93 13.39 20.43
CA GLN A 128 -10.27 13.94 20.50
C GLN A 128 -10.94 13.50 21.81
N VAL A 129 -11.25 14.47 22.67
CA VAL A 129 -12.06 14.26 23.88
C VAL A 129 -13.55 14.40 23.49
N PRO A 130 -14.45 13.45 23.83
CA PRO A 130 -15.85 13.55 23.46
C PRO A 130 -16.62 14.53 24.36
N SER A 131 -17.59 15.20 23.72
CA SER A 131 -18.43 16.28 24.26
C SER A 131 -19.49 15.82 25.25
N SER A 132 -19.71 16.60 26.31
CA SER A 132 -21.02 16.68 26.97
C SER A 132 -21.26 18.05 27.62
N GLY A 133 -22.31 18.76 27.16
CA GLY A 133 -23.23 19.49 28.04
C GLY A 133 -22.97 20.96 28.37
N SER A 134 -23.48 21.85 27.50
CA SER A 134 -24.25 23.09 27.79
C SER A 134 -24.17 23.75 29.18
N VAL A 135 -23.78 25.03 29.25
CA VAL A 135 -24.71 26.20 29.38
C VAL A 135 -23.98 27.54 29.16
N ASN A 136 -24.65 28.41 28.39
CA ASN A 136 -24.38 29.84 28.12
C ASN A 136 -24.85 30.74 29.30
N PRO A 137 -24.78 32.10 29.25
CA PRO A 137 -23.98 33.03 28.42
C PRO A 137 -23.34 34.18 29.26
N ALA A 138 -22.54 35.04 28.60
CA ALA A 138 -22.79 36.48 28.50
C ALA A 138 -21.53 37.38 28.58
N MET A 139 -21.43 38.22 27.55
CA MET A 139 -20.93 39.60 27.54
C MET A 139 -19.45 39.89 27.82
N GLY A 140 -18.85 40.63 26.88
CA GLY A 140 -18.05 41.79 27.25
C GLY A 140 -16.68 41.87 26.59
N ASN A 141 -16.63 42.61 25.48
CA ASN A 141 -15.55 43.50 25.05
C ASN A 141 -14.17 43.38 25.72
N THR A 142 -13.16 43.12 24.90
CA THR A 142 -11.80 43.68 25.03
C THR A 142 -11.86 45.15 25.47
N PRO A 143 -10.92 45.64 26.30
CA PRO A 143 -9.61 46.00 25.73
C PRO A 143 -8.40 45.81 26.66
N MET A 144 -7.25 45.80 25.98
CA MET A 144 -5.90 46.19 26.40
C MET A 144 -5.67 46.67 27.85
N GLY A 145 -4.56 46.18 28.40
CA GLY A 145 -3.52 47.10 28.84
C GLY A 145 -3.10 46.98 30.29
N MET A 146 -1.77 47.02 30.48
CA MET A 146 -1.03 47.21 31.74
C MET A 146 -1.15 46.03 32.71
N GLY A 147 -0.15 45.60 33.45
CA GLY A 147 1.18 46.06 33.78
C GLY A 147 1.79 44.98 34.68
N ARG A 148 3.10 44.74 34.61
CA ARG A 148 4.08 45.19 35.61
C ARG A 148 3.91 44.53 37.01
N GLY A 149 4.90 43.73 37.38
CA GLY A 149 5.19 43.31 38.76
C GLY A 149 5.59 41.83 38.78
N GLY A 150 6.83 41.41 39.02
CA GLY A 150 7.81 41.96 39.96
C GLY A 150 7.48 41.45 41.37
N GLY A 151 7.95 40.25 41.74
CA GLY A 151 7.70 39.68 43.06
C GLY A 151 8.64 38.52 43.39
N ARG A 152 9.65 38.82 44.19
CA ARG A 152 10.68 37.94 44.74
C ARG A 152 10.28 37.56 46.17
N GLY A 153 10.46 36.30 46.57
CA GLY A 153 10.34 35.82 47.96
C GLY A 153 9.67 34.44 48.01
N GLY A 154 10.19 33.39 48.62
CA GLY A 154 11.07 33.30 49.79
C GLY A 154 10.23 32.81 50.98
N GLY A 155 10.35 31.54 51.40
CA GLY A 155 9.66 31.07 52.61
C GLY A 155 9.67 29.57 52.85
N ARG A 156 10.28 29.17 53.96
CA ARG A 156 10.48 27.81 54.52
C ARG A 156 9.24 27.28 55.27
N GLY A 157 9.21 25.95 55.43
CA GLY A 157 8.61 25.22 56.56
C GLY A 157 7.51 24.26 56.12
N GLY A 158 7.43 22.99 56.50
CA GLY A 158 8.18 22.22 57.50
C GLY A 158 7.22 21.26 58.22
N GLY A 159 7.48 19.95 58.09
CA GLY A 159 6.99 18.90 59.00
C GLY A 159 5.80 18.06 58.50
N MET A 160 5.62 16.80 58.89
CA MET A 160 6.47 15.82 59.59
C MET A 160 5.70 14.48 59.63
N GLY A 161 6.40 13.35 59.53
CA GLY A 161 5.91 12.04 60.00
C GLY A 161 5.37 11.10 58.91
N GLY A 162 5.87 9.89 58.73
CA GLY A 162 6.94 9.19 59.41
C GLY A 162 7.06 7.74 58.94
N ARG A 163 8.29 7.22 59.02
CA ARG A 163 8.75 5.83 59.33
C ARG A 163 8.09 4.67 58.55
N GLY A 164 8.81 3.74 57.94
CA GLY A 164 10.23 3.41 58.01
C GLY A 164 10.43 1.88 58.00
N MET A 165 11.25 1.42 57.06
CA MET A 165 12.23 0.30 57.11
C MET A 165 11.78 -1.15 57.37
N GLY A 166 12.41 -2.07 56.60
CA GLY A 166 12.81 -3.37 57.15
C GLY A 166 12.95 -4.52 56.17
N ARG A 167 14.08 -4.60 55.45
CA ARG A 167 14.60 -5.85 54.88
C ARG A 167 14.99 -6.80 56.02
N GLY A 168 14.69 -8.10 55.90
CA GLY A 168 15.24 -9.12 56.80
C GLY A 168 14.97 -10.54 56.33
N MET A 169 15.95 -11.14 55.67
CA MET A 169 16.07 -12.59 55.48
C MET A 169 16.20 -13.28 56.84
N GLY A 170 15.51 -14.41 57.05
CA GLY A 170 15.62 -15.20 58.28
C GLY A 170 15.18 -16.64 58.05
N MET A 171 16.13 -17.55 58.29
CA MET A 171 16.11 -18.99 58.03
C MET A 171 14.95 -19.75 58.70
N GLY A 172 14.57 -20.83 58.02
CA GLY A 172 13.74 -21.88 58.59
C GLY A 172 14.37 -22.52 59.83
N ARG A 173 13.53 -22.80 60.81
CA ARG A 173 13.73 -23.82 61.84
C ARG A 173 12.43 -24.55 62.06
N ALA A 174 12.49 -25.87 61.86
CA ALA A 174 11.48 -26.83 62.24
C ALA A 174 11.36 -26.89 63.77
N SER A 175 10.14 -27.08 64.30
CA SER A 175 9.79 -28.23 65.14
C SER A 175 8.39 -28.12 65.74
N ALA A 176 7.66 -29.24 65.61
CA ALA A 176 6.78 -29.89 66.58
C ALA A 176 5.37 -29.33 66.89
N MET A 177 4.38 -30.19 66.55
CA MET A 177 3.22 -30.65 67.36
C MET A 177 2.15 -29.57 67.66
N SER A 178 0.84 -29.78 67.47
CA SER A 178 -0.02 -30.94 67.66
C SER A 178 -1.46 -30.60 67.21
N GLY A 179 -2.24 -31.60 66.78
CA GLY A 179 -3.70 -31.63 67.01
C GLY A 179 -4.62 -31.33 65.81
N SER A 180 -5.18 -32.40 65.25
CA SER A 180 -6.35 -32.50 64.35
C SER A 180 -7.64 -31.86 64.92
N PRO A 181 -8.81 -31.80 64.22
CA PRO A 181 -9.15 -32.38 62.91
C PRO A 181 -9.94 -31.47 61.93
N ALA A 182 -9.85 -31.86 60.65
CA ALA A 182 -10.84 -31.82 59.57
C ALA A 182 -12.02 -30.83 59.64
N SER A 183 -12.07 -29.94 58.64
CA SER A 183 -13.31 -29.56 57.94
C SER A 183 -13.16 -29.99 56.48
N PRO A 184 -14.16 -30.64 55.86
CA PRO A 184 -14.07 -31.05 54.46
C PRO A 184 -14.26 -29.83 53.58
N GLY A 185 -13.16 -29.16 53.26
CA GLY A 185 -13.10 -28.21 52.16
C GLY A 185 -13.27 -28.98 50.85
N VAL A 186 -14.39 -28.76 50.18
CA VAL A 186 -14.67 -29.23 48.83
C VAL A 186 -13.51 -28.76 47.93
N PHE A 187 -12.70 -29.71 47.47
CA PHE A 187 -11.73 -29.47 46.40
C PHE A 187 -12.56 -29.22 45.13
N GLN A 188 -12.81 -27.95 44.80
CA GLN A 188 -13.29 -27.62 43.47
C GLN A 188 -12.10 -27.78 42.51
N PRO A 189 -12.18 -28.64 41.48
CA PRO A 189 -11.17 -28.64 40.44
C PRO A 189 -11.24 -27.27 39.76
N SER A 190 -10.18 -26.49 39.92
CA SER A 190 -9.97 -25.29 39.14
C SER A 190 -9.75 -25.77 37.70
N ASN A 191 -10.82 -25.82 36.90
CA ASN A 191 -10.70 -25.80 35.45
C ASN A 191 -10.12 -24.45 35.05
N VAL A 192 -8.82 -24.29 35.29
CA VAL A 192 -8.02 -23.21 34.71
C VAL A 192 -7.75 -23.69 33.29
N PRO A 193 -8.35 -23.05 32.26
CA PRO A 193 -8.08 -23.45 30.89
C PRO A 193 -6.58 -23.30 30.67
N THR A 194 -5.94 -24.37 30.22
CA THR A 194 -4.52 -24.31 29.91
C THR A 194 -4.31 -23.28 28.80
N GLY A 195 -3.19 -22.56 28.81
CA GLY A 195 -2.91 -21.51 27.81
C GLY A 195 -3.07 -22.00 26.37
N ALA A 196 -2.86 -23.30 26.13
CA ALA A 196 -3.07 -23.96 24.84
C ALA A 196 -4.55 -24.04 24.41
N GLU A 197 -5.50 -24.24 25.32
CA GLU A 197 -6.94 -24.25 25.01
C GLU A 197 -7.44 -22.84 24.68
N GLN A 198 -6.95 -21.83 25.42
CA GLN A 198 -7.27 -20.43 25.14
C GLN A 198 -6.68 -19.97 23.80
N GLU A 199 -5.46 -20.39 23.48
CA GLU A 199 -4.80 -20.09 22.20
C GLU A 199 -5.52 -20.78 21.03
N LEU A 200 -5.97 -22.03 21.20
CA LEU A 200 -6.75 -22.75 20.19
C LEU A 200 -8.06 -22.02 19.86
N ASP A 201 -8.77 -21.53 20.88
CA ASP A 201 -10.02 -20.80 20.68
C ASP A 201 -9.79 -19.44 20.02
N GLN A 202 -8.71 -18.74 20.38
CA GLN A 202 -8.31 -17.50 19.71
C GLN A 202 -7.97 -17.73 18.22
N LEU A 203 -7.20 -18.78 17.91
CA LEU A 203 -6.84 -19.12 16.52
C LEU A 203 -8.06 -19.52 15.69
N LYS A 204 -9.02 -20.26 16.26
CA LYS A 204 -10.28 -20.58 15.59
C LYS A 204 -11.11 -19.33 15.30
N GLN A 205 -11.20 -18.41 16.26
CA GLN A 205 -11.89 -17.13 16.05
C GLN A 205 -11.21 -16.30 14.95
N GLN A 206 -9.87 -16.26 14.94
CA GLN A 206 -9.11 -15.57 13.90
C GLN A 206 -9.34 -16.21 12.51
N ALA A 207 -9.38 -17.54 12.42
CA ALA A 207 -9.64 -18.25 11.17
C ALA A 207 -11.03 -17.95 10.58
N GLU A 208 -12.07 -17.85 11.43
CA GLU A 208 -13.41 -17.49 10.97
C GLU A 208 -13.50 -16.03 10.48
N ILE A 209 -12.81 -15.09 11.13
CA ILE A 209 -12.73 -13.70 10.65
C ILE A 209 -12.06 -13.63 9.26
N LEU A 210 -10.93 -14.34 9.09
CA LEU A 210 -10.24 -14.39 7.80
C LEU A 210 -11.10 -15.00 6.70
N LYS A 211 -11.89 -16.02 7.04
CA LYS A 211 -12.83 -16.65 6.11
C LYS A 211 -13.92 -15.67 5.65
N GLN A 212 -14.46 -14.85 6.57
CA GLN A 212 -15.41 -13.79 6.23
C GLN A 212 -14.77 -12.72 5.32
N GLN A 213 -13.54 -12.30 5.62
CA GLN A 213 -12.81 -11.34 4.77
C GLN A 213 -12.58 -11.89 3.35
N LYS A 214 -12.22 -13.17 3.24
CA LYS A 214 -12.05 -13.84 1.95
C LYS A 214 -13.35 -13.80 1.14
N GLN A 215 -14.48 -14.17 1.76
CA GLN A 215 -15.78 -14.17 1.09
C GLN A 215 -16.17 -12.77 0.60
N GLU A 216 -15.90 -11.73 1.37
CA GLU A 216 -16.16 -10.35 0.96
C GLU A 216 -15.29 -9.92 -0.23
N ILE A 217 -14.01 -10.28 -0.24
CA ILE A 217 -13.12 -10.02 -1.37
C ILE A 217 -13.59 -10.75 -2.62
N GLU A 218 -13.96 -12.04 -2.51
CA GLU A 218 -14.50 -12.82 -3.62
C GLU A 218 -15.79 -12.20 -4.19
N LYS A 219 -16.66 -11.68 -3.32
CA LYS A 219 -17.88 -10.97 -3.74
C LYS A 219 -17.54 -9.69 -4.51
N ARG A 220 -16.61 -8.87 -4.04
CA ARG A 220 -16.18 -7.65 -4.75
C ARG A 220 -15.52 -7.95 -6.08
N ILE A 221 -14.72 -9.02 -6.16
CA ILE A 221 -14.18 -9.52 -7.42
C ILE A 221 -15.33 -9.89 -8.37
N SER A 222 -16.31 -10.66 -7.90
CA SER A 222 -17.48 -11.03 -8.71
C SER A 222 -18.29 -9.82 -9.17
N GLU A 223 -18.44 -8.78 -8.36
CA GLU A 223 -19.13 -7.54 -8.75
C GLU A 223 -18.35 -6.80 -9.85
N LEU A 224 -17.03 -6.67 -9.71
CA LEU A 224 -16.16 -6.06 -10.72
C LEU A 224 -16.08 -6.89 -12.01
N GLU A 225 -16.10 -8.22 -11.89
CA GLU A 225 -16.14 -9.14 -13.03
C GLU A 225 -17.51 -9.20 -13.69
N SER A 226 -18.61 -9.01 -12.96
CA SER A 226 -19.99 -9.03 -13.50
C SER A 226 -20.23 -7.95 -14.55
N GLY A 227 -19.35 -6.95 -14.64
CA GLY A 227 -19.17 -6.11 -15.82
C GLY A 227 -18.48 -6.83 -16.98
N ARG A 228 -18.76 -8.13 -17.22
CA ARG A 228 -18.20 -8.93 -18.32
C ARG A 228 -18.52 -8.23 -19.63
N LYS A 229 -17.55 -7.50 -20.19
CA LYS A 229 -17.68 -6.89 -21.50
C LYS A 229 -17.71 -8.02 -22.52
N ALA A 230 -18.84 -8.13 -23.21
CA ALA A 230 -18.84 -8.81 -24.49
C ALA A 230 -17.79 -8.13 -25.39
N ALA A 231 -17.05 -8.90 -26.17
CA ALA A 231 -16.05 -8.39 -27.09
C ALA A 231 -16.19 -9.10 -28.44
N ALA A 232 -15.80 -8.39 -29.50
CA ALA A 232 -15.71 -8.99 -30.82
C ALA A 232 -14.53 -9.97 -30.89
N PHE A 233 -14.76 -11.13 -31.49
CA PHE A 233 -13.80 -12.20 -31.71
C PHE A 233 -13.70 -12.48 -33.21
N VAL A 234 -12.48 -12.69 -33.71
CA VAL A 234 -12.21 -12.86 -35.13
C VAL A 234 -11.82 -14.31 -35.42
N GLN A 235 -12.53 -14.93 -36.35
CA GLN A 235 -12.25 -16.23 -36.94
C GLN A 235 -11.18 -16.06 -38.02
N THR A 236 -9.93 -16.42 -37.69
CA THR A 236 -8.76 -16.27 -38.58
C THR A 236 -8.82 -17.14 -39.83
N ASP A 237 -9.63 -18.19 -39.83
CA ASP A 237 -9.92 -19.05 -40.98
C ASP A 237 -10.80 -18.36 -42.04
N LYS A 238 -11.61 -17.38 -41.64
CA LYS A 238 -12.51 -16.62 -42.54
C LYS A 238 -12.06 -15.19 -42.80
N CYS A 239 -11.26 -14.63 -41.90
CA CYS A 239 -10.74 -13.28 -42.04
C CYS A 239 -9.68 -13.25 -43.15
N ASN A 240 -9.78 -12.27 -44.06
CA ASN A 240 -8.78 -12.03 -45.11
C ASN A 240 -7.96 -10.75 -44.88
N GLY A 241 -8.14 -10.07 -43.73
CA GLY A 241 -7.42 -8.85 -43.40
C GLY A 241 -7.83 -7.60 -44.19
N CYS A 242 -9.04 -7.56 -44.78
CA CYS A 242 -9.47 -6.43 -45.63
C CYS A 242 -9.58 -5.05 -44.96
N GLY A 243 -9.60 -4.98 -43.62
CA GLY A 243 -9.55 -3.70 -42.88
C GLY A 243 -10.86 -2.97 -42.65
N ILE A 244 -11.97 -3.36 -43.29
CA ILE A 244 -13.29 -2.69 -43.15
C ILE A 244 -13.71 -2.53 -41.68
N CYS A 245 -13.47 -3.57 -40.86
CA CYS A 245 -13.80 -3.56 -39.44
C CYS A 245 -13.06 -2.47 -38.64
N THR A 246 -11.87 -2.06 -39.06
CA THR A 246 -11.09 -1.00 -38.42
C THR A 246 -11.70 0.37 -38.70
N ASP A 247 -12.11 0.62 -39.94
CA ASP A 247 -12.69 1.91 -40.35
C ASP A 247 -14.04 2.18 -39.69
N VAL A 248 -14.84 1.13 -39.50
CA VAL A 248 -16.18 1.23 -38.90
C VAL A 248 -16.18 1.10 -37.38
N CYS A 249 -15.00 0.93 -36.74
CA CYS A 249 -14.94 0.74 -35.29
C CYS A 249 -14.98 2.09 -34.56
N PRO A 250 -16.10 2.47 -33.91
CA PRO A 250 -16.20 3.76 -33.22
C PRO A 250 -15.29 3.84 -31.98
N ALA A 251 -14.90 2.69 -31.44
CA ALA A 251 -14.04 2.59 -30.26
C ALA A 251 -12.54 2.53 -30.60
N GLY A 252 -12.17 2.47 -31.90
CA GLY A 252 -10.78 2.24 -32.31
C GLY A 252 -10.18 0.94 -31.77
N ALA A 253 -11.02 -0.06 -31.50
CA ALA A 253 -10.62 -1.29 -30.80
C ALA A 253 -10.02 -2.37 -31.71
N ILE A 254 -9.91 -2.13 -33.03
CA ILE A 254 -9.54 -3.16 -34.01
C ILE A 254 -8.33 -2.71 -34.82
N SER A 255 -7.30 -3.55 -34.88
CA SER A 255 -6.09 -3.32 -35.68
C SER A 255 -5.91 -4.45 -36.71
N ILE A 256 -5.23 -4.14 -37.82
CA ILE A 256 -4.92 -5.11 -38.88
C ILE A 256 -3.44 -5.44 -38.83
N ASP A 257 -3.15 -6.74 -38.75
CA ASP A 257 -1.85 -7.31 -39.08
C ASP A 257 -2.06 -8.30 -40.25
N LYS A 258 -1.84 -9.60 -40.07
CA LYS A 258 -2.26 -10.63 -41.05
C LYS A 258 -3.78 -10.86 -41.05
N TYR A 259 -4.42 -10.69 -39.90
CA TYR A 259 -5.87 -10.78 -39.68
C TYR A 259 -6.30 -9.63 -38.77
N ALA A 260 -7.61 -9.40 -38.64
CA ALA A 260 -8.13 -8.43 -37.69
C ALA A 260 -7.89 -8.89 -36.24
N VAL A 261 -7.32 -8.02 -35.41
CA VAL A 261 -7.05 -8.23 -33.99
C VAL A 261 -7.88 -7.23 -33.19
N VAL A 262 -8.70 -7.74 -32.26
CA VAL A 262 -9.58 -6.91 -31.42
C VAL A 262 -8.93 -6.75 -30.05
N ASN A 263 -8.87 -5.52 -29.55
CA ASN A 263 -8.51 -5.21 -28.17
C ASN A 263 -9.76 -5.30 -27.27
N PRO A 264 -9.89 -6.32 -26.39
CA PRO A 264 -11.08 -6.51 -25.58
C PRO A 264 -11.31 -5.41 -24.54
N ARG A 265 -10.26 -4.66 -24.18
CA ARG A 265 -10.36 -3.56 -23.20
C ARG A 265 -11.05 -2.34 -23.79
N LEU A 266 -10.79 -2.05 -25.07
CA LEU A 266 -11.37 -0.93 -25.81
C LEU A 266 -12.70 -1.30 -26.47
N CYS A 267 -12.92 -2.58 -26.78
CA CYS A 267 -14.15 -3.03 -27.44
C CYS A 267 -15.39 -2.74 -26.57
N THR A 268 -16.37 -2.06 -27.16
CA THR A 268 -17.67 -1.77 -26.53
C THR A 268 -18.75 -2.80 -26.88
N ALA A 269 -18.41 -3.82 -27.68
CA ALA A 269 -19.35 -4.79 -28.26
C ALA A 269 -20.58 -4.17 -28.94
N CYS A 270 -20.41 -3.02 -29.61
CA CYS A 270 -21.46 -2.40 -30.42
C CYS A 270 -21.87 -3.21 -31.67
N ALA A 271 -21.15 -4.28 -31.99
CA ALA A 271 -21.41 -5.21 -33.10
C ALA A 271 -21.37 -4.63 -34.53
N VAL A 272 -20.98 -3.37 -34.72
CA VAL A 272 -20.84 -2.74 -36.06
C VAL A 272 -19.86 -3.52 -36.95
N CYS A 273 -18.72 -3.95 -36.40
CA CYS A 273 -17.75 -4.76 -37.16
C CYS A 273 -18.30 -6.14 -37.59
N VAL A 274 -19.32 -6.67 -36.91
CA VAL A 274 -19.96 -7.95 -37.26
C VAL A 274 -20.86 -7.76 -38.49
N SER A 275 -21.63 -6.67 -38.53
CA SER A 275 -22.53 -6.37 -39.66
C SER A 275 -21.76 -5.99 -40.93
N GLU A 276 -20.63 -5.31 -40.79
CA GLU A 276 -19.84 -4.81 -41.93
C GLU A 276 -18.78 -5.81 -42.44
N CYS A 277 -18.61 -6.97 -41.79
CA CYS A 277 -17.61 -7.94 -42.23
C CYS A 277 -18.14 -8.74 -43.44
N PRO A 278 -17.57 -8.57 -44.66
CA PRO A 278 -18.05 -9.26 -45.85
C PRO A 278 -17.86 -10.78 -45.78
N ASN A 279 -16.89 -11.25 -44.98
CA ASN A 279 -16.59 -12.66 -44.81
C ASN A 279 -17.30 -13.29 -43.59
N ALA A 280 -18.13 -12.52 -42.87
CA ALA A 280 -18.76 -12.94 -41.62
C ALA A 280 -17.76 -13.58 -40.63
N ALA A 281 -16.54 -13.04 -40.57
CA ALA A 281 -15.43 -13.58 -39.80
C ALA A 281 -15.45 -13.12 -38.33
N ILE A 282 -16.36 -12.23 -37.93
CA ILE A 282 -16.37 -11.61 -36.61
C ILE A 282 -17.64 -12.01 -35.85
N THR A 283 -17.52 -12.42 -34.59
CA THR A 283 -18.64 -12.75 -33.71
C THR A 283 -18.51 -12.06 -32.36
N ILE A 284 -19.61 -11.83 -31.65
CA ILE A 284 -19.56 -11.30 -30.27
C ILE A 284 -19.51 -12.47 -29.30
N THR A 285 -18.48 -12.48 -28.45
CA THR A 285 -18.33 -13.49 -27.40
C THR A 285 -18.19 -12.82 -26.03
N GLN A 286 -18.69 -13.46 -24.99
CA GLN A 286 -18.43 -13.03 -23.61
C GLN A 286 -17.08 -13.61 -23.20
N GLN A 287 -16.03 -12.79 -23.16
CA GLN A 287 -14.74 -13.22 -22.63
C GLN A 287 -14.69 -13.03 -21.12
N LYS A 288 -14.24 -14.06 -20.39
CA LYS A 288 -13.76 -13.89 -19.02
C LYS A 288 -12.45 -13.11 -19.08
N ILE A 289 -12.37 -12.02 -18.33
CA ILE A 289 -11.13 -11.25 -18.20
C ILE A 289 -10.11 -12.17 -17.50
N GLY A 290 -9.04 -12.55 -18.20
CA GLY A 290 -7.92 -13.32 -17.63
C GLY A 290 -7.88 -14.82 -17.97
N SER A 291 -7.81 -15.18 -19.26
CA SER A 291 -7.39 -16.52 -19.71
C SER A 291 -6.04 -16.44 -20.40
#